data_AF-A0A8C1NNV4-F1
#
_entry.id   AF-A0A8C1NNV4-F1
#
_cell.length_a   1.000
_cell.length_b   1.000
_cell.length_c   1.000
_cell.angle_alpha   90.00
_cell.angle_beta   90.00
_cell.angle_gamma   90.00
#
_symmetry.space_group_name_H-M   'P 1'
#
loop_
_entity.id
_entity.type
_entity.pdbx_description
1 polymer ?
#
loop_
_entity_poly.entity_id
_entity_poly.type
_entity_poly.pdbx_seq_one_letter_code
_entity_poly.pdbx_strand_id
1 'polypeptide(L)'
;LMSIHVVSANIYIYIYIYISLCKDGGRLFSEEERIQICLNVSFGVLGQMDCKLTGLETACFCTHRYKQHCTDFEVLPKERPILLPCRVKGCQCVSYEYVHINGSKAVSCQCKHTTTEHSETIGHQCKKCTHCTGYRSPFTCGCGQPGYPHVTLVETREERMAQGHPVGRAVPYAAMGGLTGYSSLVDGYLRLDPSVIGNACEQHTQ
;
A
#
# COMPACT_ATOMS: atom_id res chain seq x y z
N LEU A 1 26.72 34.26 -20.29
CA LEU A 1 26.63 34.26 -18.81
C LEU A 1 25.23 33.92 -18.25
N MET A 2 24.25 33.49 -19.07
CA MET A 2 22.88 33.18 -18.58
C MET A 2 22.39 31.75 -18.85
N SER A 3 23.30 30.80 -19.06
CA SER A 3 22.91 29.41 -19.43
C SER A 3 23.43 28.34 -18.48
N ILE A 4 24.23 28.71 -17.48
CA ILE A 4 24.86 27.75 -16.55
C ILE A 4 24.06 27.62 -15.24
N HIS A 5 23.21 28.60 -14.89
CA HIS A 5 22.45 28.57 -13.64
C HIS A 5 21.19 27.67 -13.67
N VAL A 6 20.63 27.33 -14.84
CA VAL A 6 19.40 26.50 -14.94
C VAL A 6 19.70 25.00 -14.89
N VAL A 7 20.90 24.58 -15.29
CA VAL A 7 21.33 23.18 -15.25
C VAL A 7 21.63 22.71 -13.81
N SER A 8 22.11 23.64 -12.98
CA SER A 8 22.42 23.37 -11.57
C SER A 8 21.16 23.00 -10.76
N ALA A 9 20.04 23.70 -10.95
CA ALA A 9 18.81 23.41 -10.19
C ALA A 9 18.22 22.02 -10.51
N ASN A 10 18.30 21.56 -11.76
CA ASN A 10 17.80 20.24 -12.17
C ASN A 10 18.67 19.09 -11.65
N ILE A 11 19.99 19.28 -11.62
CA ILE A 11 20.93 18.31 -11.04
C ILE A 11 20.74 18.24 -9.53
N TYR A 12 20.55 19.37 -8.83
CA TYR A 12 20.27 19.36 -7.41
C TYR A 12 18.93 18.68 -7.08
N ILE A 13 17.90 18.79 -7.90
CA ILE A 13 16.64 18.02 -7.74
C ILE A 13 16.86 16.52 -8.00
N TYR A 14 17.59 16.15 -9.06
CA TYR A 14 17.93 14.75 -9.35
C TYR A 14 18.75 14.11 -8.23
N ILE A 15 19.72 14.84 -7.69
CA ILE A 15 20.55 14.41 -6.56
C ILE A 15 19.73 14.39 -5.27
N TYR A 16 18.80 15.32 -5.03
CA TYR A 16 17.96 15.29 -3.83
C TYR A 16 16.98 14.10 -3.87
N ILE A 17 16.47 13.72 -5.04
CA ILE A 17 15.69 12.48 -5.23
C ILE A 17 16.58 11.24 -5.05
N TYR A 18 17.81 11.26 -5.55
CA TYR A 18 18.79 10.18 -5.42
C TYR A 18 19.28 9.98 -3.97
N ILE A 19 19.40 11.06 -3.19
CA ILE A 19 19.87 11.04 -1.80
C ILE A 19 18.71 10.81 -0.80
N SER A 20 17.47 11.23 -1.11
CA SER A 20 16.34 11.10 -0.18
C SER A 20 15.83 9.65 0.01
N LEU A 21 16.38 8.68 -0.73
CA LEU A 21 16.02 7.26 -0.61
C LEU A 21 17.02 6.42 0.19
N CYS A 22 18.03 7.03 0.81
CA CYS A 22 18.99 6.32 1.65
C CYS A 22 19.17 7.04 2.98
N LYS A 23 18.31 6.73 3.97
CA LYS A 23 18.66 7.00 5.38
C LYS A 23 19.40 5.86 6.05
N ASP A 24 19.50 4.69 5.44
CA ASP A 24 20.24 3.57 6.02
C ASP A 24 21.06 2.86 4.92
N GLY A 25 22.34 3.26 4.77
CA GLY A 25 23.45 2.42 4.29
C GLY A 25 23.29 1.47 3.07
N GLY A 26 22.48 1.78 2.07
CA GLY A 26 22.11 0.83 1.00
C GLY A 26 23.13 0.69 -0.15
N ARG A 27 23.50 -0.56 -0.46
CA ARG A 27 24.16 -1.02 -1.69
C ARG A 27 23.33 -0.64 -2.94
N LEU A 28 24.00 -0.25 -4.02
CA LEU A 28 23.36 -0.02 -5.32
C LEU A 28 22.93 -1.36 -5.92
N PHE A 29 21.63 -1.64 -5.95
CA PHE A 29 21.07 -2.80 -6.66
C PHE A 29 21.06 -2.55 -8.17
N SER A 30 21.30 -3.61 -8.96
CA SER A 30 21.15 -3.54 -10.42
C SER A 30 19.67 -3.33 -10.80
N GLU A 31 19.40 -2.75 -11.97
CA GLU A 31 18.04 -2.43 -12.42
C GLU A 31 17.12 -3.66 -12.46
N GLU A 32 17.67 -4.83 -12.80
CA GLU A 32 16.97 -6.12 -12.87
C GLU A 32 16.59 -6.66 -11.48
N GLU A 33 17.49 -6.57 -10.50
CA GLU A 33 17.23 -7.00 -9.11
C GLU A 33 16.15 -6.12 -8.43
N ARG A 34 16.10 -4.83 -8.76
CA ARG A 34 15.10 -3.90 -8.19
C ARG A 34 13.68 -4.17 -8.67
N ILE A 35 13.54 -4.63 -9.92
CA ILE A 35 12.23 -4.92 -10.52
C ILE A 35 11.57 -6.12 -9.83
N GLN A 36 12.37 -7.11 -9.44
CA GLN A 36 11.91 -8.36 -8.83
C GLN A 36 11.39 -8.17 -7.40
N ILE A 37 11.88 -7.15 -6.69
CA ILE A 37 11.58 -6.89 -5.28
C ILE A 37 10.42 -5.88 -5.12
N CYS A 38 9.88 -5.35 -6.21
CA CYS A 38 8.72 -4.46 -6.18
C CYS A 38 7.49 -5.18 -5.60
N LEU A 39 7.13 -4.83 -4.36
CA LEU A 39 5.93 -5.30 -3.69
C LEU A 39 4.71 -4.53 -4.16
N ASN A 40 3.66 -5.27 -4.54
CA ASN A 40 2.34 -4.72 -4.77
C ASN A 40 1.57 -4.72 -3.46
N VAL A 41 1.03 -3.56 -3.11
CA VAL A 41 0.22 -3.42 -1.89
C VAL A 41 -1.17 -2.92 -2.29
N SER A 42 -2.17 -3.70 -1.93
CA SER A 42 -3.57 -3.40 -2.20
C SER A 42 -4.42 -3.64 -0.97
N PHE A 43 -5.65 -3.16 -1.03
CA PHE A 43 -6.65 -3.35 -0.01
C PHE A 43 -7.91 -3.90 -0.68
N GLY A 44 -8.39 -5.04 -0.20
CA GLY A 44 -9.46 -5.78 -0.85
C GLY A 44 -9.87 -7.00 -0.03
N VAL A 45 -10.87 -7.71 -0.54
CA VAL A 45 -11.26 -9.02 -0.01
C VAL A 45 -10.42 -10.09 -0.73
N LEU A 46 -9.87 -11.04 0.02
CA LEU A 46 -9.08 -12.13 -0.54
C LEU A 46 -9.85 -12.85 -1.66
N GLY A 47 -9.21 -13.00 -2.83
CA GLY A 47 -9.79 -13.67 -4.01
C GLY A 47 -10.86 -12.86 -4.75
N GLN A 48 -11.10 -11.60 -4.36
CA GLN A 48 -11.90 -10.65 -5.13
C GLN A 48 -11.01 -9.54 -5.70
N MET A 49 -11.65 -8.57 -6.34
CA MET A 49 -10.98 -7.39 -6.84
C MET A 49 -10.31 -6.55 -5.75
N ASP A 50 -9.19 -5.91 -6.12
CA ASP A 50 -8.57 -4.88 -5.30
C ASP A 50 -9.48 -3.65 -5.20
N CYS A 51 -9.99 -3.36 -4.00
CA CYS A 51 -10.86 -2.22 -3.74
C CYS A 51 -10.09 -0.90 -3.69
N LYS A 52 -8.83 -0.92 -3.25
CA LYS A 52 -7.94 0.24 -3.27
C LYS A 52 -6.51 -0.20 -3.50
N LEU A 53 -5.76 0.57 -4.30
CA LEU A 53 -4.32 0.40 -4.41
C LEU A 53 -3.58 1.36 -3.49
N THR A 54 -2.58 0.85 -2.80
CA THR A 54 -1.76 1.61 -1.86
C THR A 54 -0.70 2.41 -2.60
N GLY A 55 -0.64 3.71 -2.33
CA GLY A 55 0.40 4.61 -2.85
C GLY A 55 1.30 5.14 -1.74
N LEU A 56 2.41 5.76 -2.12
CA LEU A 56 3.42 6.33 -1.22
C LEU A 56 2.88 7.24 -0.11
N GLU A 57 1.89 8.06 -0.43
CA GLU A 57 1.30 9.04 0.49
C GLU A 57 0.09 8.50 1.27
N THR A 58 -0.33 7.27 1.00
CA THR A 58 -1.45 6.66 1.72
C THR A 58 -1.08 6.40 3.17
N ALA A 59 -2.00 6.70 4.09
CA ALA A 59 -1.80 6.55 5.51
C ALA A 59 -2.02 5.09 5.95
N CYS A 60 -1.16 4.64 6.85
CA CYS A 60 -1.30 3.42 7.62
C CYS A 60 -2.18 3.66 8.85
N PHE A 61 -2.65 2.58 9.48
CA PHE A 61 -3.28 2.59 10.80
C PHE A 61 -2.50 3.41 11.84
N CYS A 62 -1.16 3.30 11.84
CA CYS A 62 -0.29 4.05 12.74
C CYS A 62 -0.16 5.55 12.41
N THR A 63 -0.95 6.06 11.45
CA THR A 63 -0.95 7.44 10.91
C THR A 63 0.27 7.85 10.07
N HIS A 64 1.29 7.00 9.99
CA HIS A 64 2.43 7.21 9.10
C HIS A 64 2.11 6.78 7.68
N ARG A 65 2.88 7.29 6.72
CA ARG A 65 2.67 7.04 5.29
C ARG A 65 3.31 5.72 4.86
N TYR A 66 2.79 5.13 3.79
CA TYR A 66 3.35 3.91 3.21
C TYR A 66 4.87 4.01 2.97
N LYS A 67 5.35 5.15 2.44
CA LYS A 67 6.79 5.40 2.22
C LYS A 67 7.68 5.37 3.47
N GLN A 68 7.08 5.39 4.67
CA GLN A 68 7.79 5.31 5.94
C GLN A 68 7.82 3.89 6.51
N HIS A 69 7.29 2.90 5.78
CA HIS A 69 7.35 1.49 6.12
C HIS A 69 8.45 0.80 5.32
N CYS A 70 8.94 -0.33 5.81
CA CYS A 70 9.99 -1.12 5.19
C CYS A 70 9.45 -1.82 3.93
N THR A 71 9.89 -1.37 2.75
CA THR A 71 9.50 -1.95 1.45
C THR A 71 10.70 -2.42 0.62
N ASP A 72 11.88 -1.96 0.99
CA ASP A 72 13.21 -2.35 0.51
C ASP A 72 13.70 -3.58 1.28
N PHE A 73 13.41 -4.76 0.72
CA PHE A 73 13.98 -6.02 1.18
C PHE A 73 15.19 -6.38 0.32
N GLU A 74 16.26 -6.92 0.91
CA GLU A 74 17.36 -7.48 0.10
C GLU A 74 16.97 -8.86 -0.45
N VAL A 75 16.25 -9.63 0.36
CA VAL A 75 15.68 -10.93 0.01
C VAL A 75 14.22 -10.92 0.43
N LEU A 76 13.33 -11.23 -0.50
CA LEU A 76 11.90 -11.30 -0.23
C LEU A 76 11.63 -12.44 0.79
N PRO A 77 10.90 -12.16 1.88
CA PRO A 77 10.53 -13.19 2.83
C PRO A 77 9.61 -14.22 2.16
N LYS A 78 9.88 -15.51 2.44
CA LYS A 78 9.06 -16.63 1.93
C LYS A 78 7.79 -16.85 2.76
N GLU A 79 7.79 -16.40 4.01
CA GLU A 79 6.64 -16.51 4.92
C GLU A 79 5.57 -15.47 4.58
N ARG A 80 4.31 -15.90 4.60
CA ARG A 80 3.15 -15.06 4.32
C ARG A 80 2.34 -14.84 5.61
N PRO A 81 1.84 -13.63 5.86
CA PRO A 81 1.92 -12.41 5.04
C PRO A 81 3.28 -11.69 5.13
N ILE A 82 3.66 -10.95 4.09
CA ILE A 82 4.85 -10.09 4.11
C ILE A 82 4.57 -8.89 5.02
N LEU A 83 5.33 -8.78 6.10
CA LEU A 83 5.20 -7.70 7.08
C LEU A 83 6.00 -6.47 6.64
N LEU A 84 5.36 -5.31 6.68
CA LEU A 84 5.98 -4.02 6.31
C LEU A 84 6.11 -3.13 7.56
N PRO A 85 7.10 -3.34 8.44
CA PRO A 85 7.21 -2.60 9.69
C PRO A 85 7.48 -1.11 9.48
N CYS A 86 6.95 -0.27 10.38
CA CYS A 86 7.17 1.18 10.31
C CYS A 86 8.59 1.55 10.76
N ARG A 87 9.25 2.46 10.02
CA ARG A 87 10.62 2.94 10.31
C ARG A 87 10.65 4.21 11.16
N VAL A 88 9.49 4.77 11.50
CA VAL A 88 9.42 5.98 12.32
C VAL A 88 9.83 5.64 13.75
N LYS A 89 10.80 6.38 14.29
CA LYS A 89 11.32 6.17 15.65
C LYS A 89 10.18 6.21 16.67
N GLY A 90 10.08 5.15 17.47
CA GLY A 90 9.07 5.02 18.53
C GLY A 90 7.72 4.47 18.10
N CYS A 91 7.50 4.18 16.80
CA CYS A 91 6.29 3.52 16.34
C CYS A 91 6.39 2.00 16.49
N GLN A 92 5.37 1.36 17.07
CA GLN A 92 5.33 -0.10 17.28
C GLN A 92 4.53 -0.86 16.21
N CYS A 93 4.34 -0.22 15.05
CA CYS A 93 3.58 -0.76 13.94
C CYS A 93 4.36 -1.89 13.23
N VAL A 94 3.83 -3.11 13.31
CA VAL A 94 4.49 -4.33 12.80
C VAL A 94 4.35 -4.49 11.29
N SER A 95 3.23 -4.04 10.72
CA SER A 95 2.99 -4.07 9.28
C SER A 95 2.13 -2.90 8.84
N TYR A 96 2.29 -2.49 7.58
CA TYR A 96 1.40 -1.50 6.96
C TYR A 96 -0.02 -2.07 6.85
N GLU A 97 -0.98 -1.33 7.38
CA GLU A 97 -2.40 -1.65 7.29
C GLU A 97 -3.16 -0.42 6.80
N TYR A 98 -3.82 -0.57 5.65
CA TYR A 98 -4.62 0.48 5.05
C TYR A 98 -5.89 0.72 5.87
N VAL A 99 -6.18 2.00 6.13
CA VAL A 99 -7.44 2.41 6.74
C VAL A 99 -8.18 3.33 5.81
N HIS A 100 -9.46 3.03 5.60
CA HIS A 100 -10.35 3.90 4.84
C HIS A 100 -10.44 5.30 5.43
N ILE A 101 -10.38 6.28 4.54
CA ILE A 101 -10.56 7.70 4.86
C ILE A 101 -11.91 8.11 4.26
N ASN A 102 -12.80 8.64 5.11
CA ASN A 102 -14.05 9.25 4.67
C ASN A 102 -13.90 10.78 4.71
N GLY A 103 -13.81 11.40 3.53
CA GLY A 103 -13.47 12.81 3.39
C GLY A 103 -12.04 13.09 3.89
N SER A 104 -11.92 13.79 5.01
CA SER A 104 -10.61 14.14 5.60
C SER A 104 -10.26 13.32 6.85
N LYS A 105 -11.14 12.40 7.29
CA LYS A 105 -10.96 11.67 8.55
C LYS A 105 -10.94 10.17 8.30
N ALA A 106 -10.05 9.46 8.99
CA ALA A 106 -10.09 8.00 9.03
C ALA A 106 -11.44 7.55 9.61
N VAL A 107 -11.96 6.45 9.08
CA VAL A 107 -13.21 5.86 9.58
C VAL A 107 -13.04 5.50 11.06
N SER A 108 -14.07 5.75 11.87
CA SER A 108 -14.08 5.39 13.27
C SER A 108 -14.36 3.90 13.47
N CYS A 109 -13.88 3.35 14.58
CA CYS A 109 -14.24 2.02 15.03
C CYS A 109 -15.73 1.97 15.45
N GLN A 110 -16.31 0.77 15.57
CA GLN A 110 -17.64 0.54 16.16
C GLN A 110 -17.75 1.11 17.58
N CYS A 111 -16.64 1.20 18.33
CA CYS A 111 -16.59 1.89 19.61
C CYS A 111 -16.60 3.43 19.52
N LYS A 112 -16.78 3.99 18.31
CA LYS A 112 -16.80 5.43 17.95
C LYS A 112 -15.47 6.17 18.06
N HIS A 113 -14.40 5.48 18.44
CA HIS A 113 -13.06 6.05 18.54
C HIS A 113 -12.30 5.98 17.20
N THR A 114 -11.40 6.93 16.97
CA THR A 114 -10.56 7.00 15.75
C THR A 114 -9.37 6.05 15.82
N THR A 115 -8.66 5.84 14.71
CA THR A 115 -7.45 5.01 14.66
C THR A 115 -6.36 5.46 15.64
N THR A 116 -6.19 6.76 15.82
CA THR A 116 -5.23 7.36 16.77
C THR A 116 -5.50 6.99 18.23
N GLU A 117 -6.75 6.64 18.56
CA GLU A 117 -7.18 6.24 19.90
C GLU A 117 -7.06 4.72 20.11
N HIS A 118 -6.52 4.01 19.13
CA HIS A 118 -6.18 2.60 19.21
C HIS A 118 -4.65 2.41 19.23
N SER A 119 -4.20 1.24 19.64
CA SER A 119 -2.80 0.84 19.56
C SER A 119 -2.40 0.51 18.13
N GLU A 120 -1.21 0.93 17.70
CA GLU A 120 -0.63 0.50 16.43
C GLU A 120 -0.13 -0.96 16.42
N THR A 121 -0.12 -1.62 17.58
CA THR A 121 0.25 -3.03 17.72
C THR A 121 -0.84 -3.96 17.16
N ILE A 122 -0.47 -5.21 16.90
CA ILE A 122 -1.41 -6.26 16.47
C ILE A 122 -2.62 -6.32 17.39
N GLY A 123 -3.81 -6.42 16.80
CA GLY A 123 -5.09 -6.46 17.50
C GLY A 123 -5.72 -5.10 17.76
N HIS A 124 -4.99 -3.99 17.56
CA HIS A 124 -5.53 -2.63 17.57
C HIS A 124 -6.48 -2.35 18.75
N GLN A 125 -6.02 -2.61 19.97
CA GLN A 125 -6.82 -2.40 21.17
C GLN A 125 -7.11 -0.91 21.37
N CYS A 126 -8.33 -0.59 21.77
CA CYS A 126 -8.72 0.79 22.05
C CYS A 126 -8.10 1.25 23.37
N LYS A 127 -7.49 2.43 23.38
CA LYS A 127 -6.90 3.04 24.58
C LYS A 127 -7.95 3.72 25.47
N LYS A 128 -9.16 3.98 24.93
CA LYS A 128 -10.23 4.74 25.60
C LYS A 128 -11.36 3.89 26.19
N CYS A 129 -11.55 2.66 25.71
CA CYS A 129 -12.64 1.81 26.16
C CYS A 129 -12.21 0.35 26.34
N THR A 130 -12.85 -0.33 27.29
CA THR A 130 -12.53 -1.71 27.69
C THR A 130 -13.34 -2.77 26.93
N HIS A 131 -14.45 -2.38 26.30
CA HIS A 131 -15.33 -3.29 25.55
C HIS A 131 -14.88 -3.50 24.09
N CYS A 132 -13.90 -2.74 23.61
CA CYS A 132 -13.37 -2.88 22.26
C CYS A 132 -12.31 -3.99 22.23
N THR A 133 -12.62 -5.09 21.56
CA THR A 133 -11.69 -6.22 21.39
C THR A 133 -10.69 -6.00 20.25
N GLY A 134 -10.85 -4.93 19.47
CA GLY A 134 -9.98 -4.57 18.35
C GLY A 134 -10.69 -3.64 17.37
N TYR A 135 -9.91 -2.93 16.56
CA TYR A 135 -10.45 -1.98 15.58
C TYR A 135 -11.35 -2.70 14.56
N ARG A 136 -12.62 -2.28 14.51
CA ARG A 136 -13.60 -2.74 13.52
C ARG A 136 -14.36 -1.55 13.00
N SER A 137 -14.23 -1.24 11.72
CA SER A 137 -14.97 -0.14 11.10
C SER A 137 -16.38 -0.60 10.67
N PRO A 138 -17.43 0.20 10.90
CA PRO A 138 -18.77 -0.05 10.35
C PRO A 138 -18.91 0.44 8.89
N PHE A 139 -17.78 0.75 8.23
CA PHE A 139 -17.77 1.27 6.87
C PHE A 139 -18.11 0.17 5.87
N THR A 140 -18.92 0.52 4.87
CA THR A 140 -19.20 -0.33 3.72
C THR A 140 -18.37 0.17 2.55
N CYS A 141 -17.54 -0.71 1.99
CA CYS A 141 -16.73 -0.39 0.82
C CYS A 141 -17.60 -0.21 -0.42
N GLY A 142 -17.13 0.57 -1.39
CA GLY A 142 -17.82 0.75 -2.68
C GLY A 142 -18.02 -0.55 -3.46
N CYS A 143 -17.27 -1.61 -3.15
CA CYS A 143 -17.49 -2.96 -3.68
C CYS A 143 -18.77 -3.64 -3.14
N GLY A 144 -19.47 -3.03 -2.19
CA GLY A 144 -20.69 -3.54 -1.57
C GLY A 144 -20.45 -4.45 -0.35
N GLN A 145 -19.20 -4.83 -0.06
CA GLN A 145 -18.84 -5.60 1.13
C GLN A 145 -18.56 -4.68 2.34
N PRO A 146 -18.85 -5.13 3.57
CA PRO A 146 -18.44 -4.40 4.77
C PRO A 146 -16.90 -4.27 4.86
N GLY A 147 -16.39 -3.39 5.71
CA GLY A 147 -14.95 -3.14 5.84
C GLY A 147 -14.16 -4.28 6.50
N TYR A 148 -14.77 -5.01 7.44
CA TYR A 148 -14.08 -6.10 8.18
C TYR A 148 -13.53 -7.28 7.35
N PRO A 149 -14.13 -7.73 6.21
CA PRO A 149 -13.53 -8.76 5.37
C PRO A 149 -12.35 -8.26 4.54
N HIS A 150 -12.13 -6.94 4.48
CA HIS A 150 -11.03 -6.40 3.71
C HIS A 150 -9.74 -6.50 4.51
N VAL A 151 -8.69 -6.88 3.81
CA VAL A 151 -7.34 -6.99 4.34
C VAL A 151 -6.38 -6.20 3.45
N THR A 152 -5.28 -5.78 4.05
CA THR A 152 -4.17 -5.22 3.27
C THR A 152 -3.34 -6.39 2.73
N LEU A 153 -3.30 -6.53 1.41
CA LEU A 153 -2.58 -7.57 0.70
C LEU A 153 -1.22 -7.05 0.30
N VAL A 154 -0.17 -7.80 0.60
CA VAL A 154 1.21 -7.51 0.22
C VAL A 154 1.74 -8.69 -0.58
N GLU A 155 1.98 -8.46 -1.86
CA GLU A 155 2.23 -9.51 -2.84
C GLU A 155 3.44 -9.18 -3.69
N THR A 156 4.16 -10.20 -4.14
CA THR A 156 5.19 -10.00 -5.16
C THR A 156 4.54 -9.84 -6.53
N ARG A 157 5.32 -9.40 -7.51
CA ARG A 157 4.89 -9.34 -8.90
C ARG A 157 4.37 -10.70 -9.39
N GLU A 158 5.07 -11.78 -9.08
CA GLU A 158 4.77 -13.13 -9.57
C GLU A 158 3.44 -13.64 -9.01
N GLU A 159 3.21 -13.42 -7.72
CA GLU A 159 1.97 -13.85 -7.06
C GLU A 159 0.76 -13.12 -7.61
N ARG A 160 0.92 -11.81 -7.82
CA ARG A 160 -0.12 -10.98 -8.40
C ARG A 160 -0.45 -11.39 -9.83
N MET A 161 0.58 -11.72 -10.63
CA MET A 161 0.39 -12.29 -11.96
C MET A 161 -0.30 -13.66 -11.92
N ALA A 162 0.07 -14.51 -10.96
CA ALA A 162 -0.54 -15.83 -10.77
C ALA A 162 -2.04 -15.74 -10.38
N GLN A 163 -2.44 -14.68 -9.67
CA GLN A 163 -3.84 -14.38 -9.39
C GLN A 163 -4.60 -13.73 -10.57
N GLY A 164 -3.92 -13.42 -11.67
CA GLY A 164 -4.53 -12.73 -12.82
C GLY A 164 -4.76 -11.24 -12.59
N HIS A 165 -4.19 -10.65 -11.54
CA HIS A 165 -4.30 -9.22 -11.26
C HIS A 165 -3.35 -8.40 -12.15
N PRO A 166 -3.73 -7.16 -12.52
CA PRO A 166 -2.89 -6.32 -13.35
C PRO A 166 -1.61 -5.95 -12.60
N VAL A 167 -0.49 -6.14 -13.27
CA VAL A 167 0.83 -5.71 -12.80
C VAL A 167 1.35 -4.61 -13.72
N GLY A 168 1.81 -3.52 -13.11
CA GLY A 168 2.36 -2.38 -13.83
C GLY A 168 3.63 -2.70 -14.60
N ARG A 169 4.09 -1.72 -15.38
CA ARG A 169 5.42 -1.78 -15.97
C ARG A 169 6.45 -1.88 -14.85
N ALA A 170 7.42 -2.76 -15.04
CA ALA A 170 8.62 -2.82 -14.22
C ALA A 170 9.29 -1.43 -14.22
N VAL A 171 9.41 -0.83 -13.04
CA VAL A 171 10.08 0.45 -12.86
C VAL A 171 11.28 0.25 -11.95
N PRO A 172 12.39 0.96 -12.18
CA PRO A 172 13.61 0.79 -11.38
C PRO A 172 13.48 1.31 -9.94
N TYR A 173 12.35 1.93 -9.57
CA TYR A 173 12.11 2.48 -8.24
C TYR A 173 11.12 1.62 -7.44
N ALA A 174 11.60 1.04 -6.34
CA ALA A 174 10.94 -0.02 -5.56
C ALA A 174 9.74 0.42 -4.70
N ALA A 175 9.27 1.67 -4.78
CA ALA A 175 8.45 2.26 -3.72
C ALA A 175 6.99 2.56 -4.06
N MET A 176 6.47 2.18 -5.24
CA MET A 176 5.12 2.62 -5.63
C MET A 176 3.96 1.93 -4.93
N GLY A 177 4.24 0.85 -4.19
CA GLY A 177 3.19 0.00 -3.61
C GLY A 177 2.38 -0.63 -4.73
N GLY A 178 1.08 -0.38 -4.77
CA GLY A 178 0.18 -0.90 -5.80
C GLY A 178 -0.01 0.02 -7.02
N LEU A 179 0.47 1.27 -7.02
CA LEU A 179 0.13 2.22 -8.09
C LEU A 179 0.92 1.93 -9.39
N THR A 180 0.20 1.55 -10.44
CA THR A 180 0.79 1.16 -11.73
C THR A 180 0.48 2.14 -12.87
N GLY A 181 -0.47 3.05 -12.68
CA GLY A 181 -0.86 4.10 -13.63
C GLY A 181 -1.95 5.00 -13.07
N TYR A 182 -2.46 5.96 -13.87
CA TYR A 182 -3.49 6.90 -13.41
C TYR A 182 -4.81 6.23 -13.00
N SER A 183 -5.21 5.14 -13.68
CA SER A 183 -6.40 4.36 -13.32
C SER A 183 -6.30 3.74 -11.92
N SER A 184 -5.07 3.53 -11.42
CA SER A 184 -4.82 2.95 -10.09
C SER A 184 -5.19 3.88 -8.92
N LEU A 185 -5.36 5.18 -9.17
CA LEU A 185 -5.76 6.14 -8.14
C LEU A 185 -7.24 6.02 -7.78
N VAL A 186 -8.04 5.60 -8.77
CA VAL A 186 -9.47 5.40 -8.64
C VAL A 186 -9.73 4.13 -7.82
N ASP A 187 -10.81 4.14 -7.03
CA ASP A 187 -11.22 2.97 -6.27
C ASP A 187 -11.53 1.80 -7.21
N GLY A 188 -11.18 0.59 -6.77
CA GLY A 188 -11.30 -0.64 -7.53
C GLY A 188 -12.61 -0.78 -8.25
N TYR A 189 -13.72 -0.63 -7.53
CA TYR A 189 -15.08 -0.83 -8.05
C TYR A 189 -15.47 0.12 -9.20
N LEU A 190 -14.73 1.23 -9.37
CA LEU A 190 -14.93 2.19 -10.46
C LEU A 190 -13.96 1.98 -11.63
N ARG A 191 -12.99 1.08 -11.49
CA ARG A 191 -12.04 0.77 -12.56
C ARG A 191 -12.72 -0.13 -13.59
N LEU A 192 -12.33 0.02 -14.85
CA LEU A 192 -12.71 -0.90 -15.93
C LEU A 192 -11.61 -1.93 -16.20
N ASP A 193 -10.63 -2.03 -15.30
CA ASP A 193 -9.47 -2.91 -15.46
C ASP A 193 -9.86 -4.37 -15.16
N PRO A 194 -9.15 -5.37 -15.72
CA PRO A 194 -9.47 -6.80 -15.57
C PRO A 194 -9.53 -7.28 -14.12
N SER A 195 -8.91 -6.56 -13.18
CA SER A 195 -9.05 -6.81 -11.73
C SER A 195 -10.50 -6.75 -11.24
N VAL A 196 -11.38 -6.04 -11.94
CA VAL A 196 -12.82 -5.94 -11.63
C VAL A 196 -13.57 -7.19 -12.10
N ILE A 197 -13.01 -7.92 -13.07
CA ILE A 197 -13.59 -9.13 -13.63
C ILE A 197 -13.06 -10.33 -12.85
N GLY A 198 -13.41 -10.39 -11.56
CA GLY A 198 -13.42 -11.66 -10.84
C GLY A 198 -14.51 -12.54 -11.45
N ASN A 199 -14.13 -13.51 -12.29
CA ASN A 199 -14.97 -14.61 -12.78
C ASN A 199 -16.28 -14.20 -13.48
N ALA A 200 -16.20 -13.84 -14.76
CA ALA A 200 -17.26 -14.17 -15.70
C ALA A 200 -16.73 -15.24 -16.67
N CYS A 201 -16.69 -16.49 -16.19
CA CYS A 201 -16.87 -17.61 -17.10
C CYS A 201 -18.37 -17.75 -17.30
N GLU A 202 -18.93 -17.10 -18.32
CA GLU A 202 -20.02 -17.70 -19.06
C GLU A 202 -19.74 -17.54 -20.55
N GLN A 203 -19.86 -18.68 -21.20
CA GLN A 203 -19.64 -18.93 -22.60
C GLN A 203 -20.54 -18.02 -23.44
N HIS A 204 -20.06 -17.60 -24.60
CA HIS A 204 -20.86 -17.79 -25.80
C HIS A 204 -19.94 -17.78 -27.02
N THR A 205 -19.67 -19.00 -27.48
CA THR A 205 -19.39 -19.31 -28.87
C THR A 205 -20.54 -18.81 -29.74
N GLN A 206 -20.23 -18.04 -30.76
CA GLN A 206 -20.79 -18.17 -32.10
C GLN A 206 -19.91 -17.43 -33.11
#